data_AF-Q8GBF4-F1
#
_entry.id   AF-Q8GBF4-F1
#
_cell.length_a   1.000
_cell.length_b   1.000
_cell.length_c   1.000
_cell.angle_alpha   90.00
_cell.angle_beta   90.00
_cell.angle_gamma   90.00
#
_symmetry.space_group_name_H-M   'P 1'
#
loop_
_entity.id
_entity.type
_entity.pdbx_description
1 polymer ?
#
loop_
_entity_poly.entity_id
_entity_poly.type
_entity_poly.pdbx_seq_one_letter_code
_entity_poly.pdbx_strand_id
1 'polypeptide(L)' 'YLTYAEMFMPTTNYWNVGHGRIPGEVHEDAEGVQIARVLGKNMALTLKMVQNAKEHHLVFPEKEAKIMTNFVR' A
#
# COMPACT_ATOMS: atom_id res chain seq x y z
N TYR A 1 6.25 -5.28 -9.75
CA TYR A 1 6.37 -3.88 -9.31
C TYR A 1 5.00 -3.38 -8.92
N LEU A 2 4.89 -2.69 -7.79
CA LEU A 2 3.60 -2.42 -7.15
C LEU A 2 2.78 -1.34 -7.86
N THR A 3 3.42 -0.45 -8.63
CA THR A 3 2.74 0.72 -9.21
C THR A 3 2.10 0.47 -10.59
N TYR A 4 2.19 -0.74 -11.16
CA TYR A 4 1.55 -1.05 -12.46
C TYR A 4 0.19 -1.75 -12.32
N ALA A 5 -0.34 -1.88 -11.09
CA ALA A 5 -1.46 -2.76 -10.78
C ALA A 5 -2.77 -2.02 -10.41
N GLU A 6 -2.85 -0.70 -10.63
CA GLU A 6 -4.04 0.12 -10.33
C GLU A 6 -4.55 -0.04 -8.88
N MET A 7 -3.62 -0.13 -7.92
CA MET A 7 -3.94 -0.40 -6.52
C MET A 7 -4.06 0.91 -5.70
N PHE A 8 -5.04 0.96 -4.79
CA PHE A 8 -5.00 1.88 -3.65
C PHE A 8 -3.94 1.41 -2.66
N MET A 9 -2.80 2.11 -2.62
CA MET A 9 -1.66 1.69 -1.83
C MET A 9 -1.37 2.69 -0.70
N PRO A 10 -1.57 2.30 0.56
CA PRO A 10 -1.03 3.06 1.68
C PRO A 10 0.49 2.92 1.68
N THR A 11 1.19 4.04 1.76
CA THR A 11 2.65 4.10 1.76
C THR A 11 3.18 4.42 3.16
N THR A 12 4.50 4.38 3.31
CA THR A 12 5.23 4.69 4.53
C THR A 12 6.33 5.71 4.24
N ASN A 13 7.05 6.13 5.28
CA ASN A 13 8.19 7.03 5.16
C ASN A 13 9.50 6.34 4.74
N TYR A 14 9.54 5.00 4.71
CA TYR A 14 10.66 4.20 4.20
C TYR A 14 10.21 2.76 3.86
N TRP A 15 11.13 1.87 3.47
CA TRP A 15 10.83 0.47 3.16
C TRP A 15 10.10 -0.24 4.30
N ASN A 16 9.05 -1.01 3.97
CA ASN A 16 8.24 -1.76 4.95
C ASN A 16 8.96 -3.00 5.46
N VAL A 17 10.02 -2.81 6.24
CA VAL A 17 10.88 -3.86 6.77
C VAL A 17 11.12 -3.60 8.26
N GLY A 18 11.15 -4.67 9.04
CA GLY A 18 11.64 -4.66 10.42
C GLY A 18 12.69 -5.75 10.61
N HIS A 19 13.64 -5.51 11.50
CA HIS A 19 14.79 -6.39 11.73
C HIS A 19 14.78 -6.99 13.15
N GLY A 20 15.11 -8.27 13.25
CA GLY A 20 15.29 -8.99 14.50
C GLY A 20 15.71 -10.43 14.22
N ARG A 21 16.65 -10.97 14.99
CA ARG A 21 17.17 -12.33 14.79
C ARG A 21 16.32 -13.38 15.51
N ILE A 22 15.76 -13.04 16.66
CA ILE A 22 14.85 -13.90 17.43
C ILE A 22 13.52 -13.19 17.71
N PRO A 23 12.43 -13.92 18.03
CA PRO A 23 11.16 -13.31 18.40
C PRO A 23 11.35 -12.27 19.51
N GLY A 24 10.75 -11.10 19.33
CA GLY A 24 10.84 -9.98 20.27
C GLY A 24 11.87 -8.91 19.91
N GLU A 25 13.01 -9.27 19.30
CA GLU A 25 14.06 -8.28 18.93
C GLU A 25 13.57 -7.24 17.91
N VAL A 26 12.54 -7.55 17.11
CA VAL A 26 11.91 -6.58 16.20
C VAL A 26 11.34 -5.35 16.91
N HIS A 27 11.05 -5.45 18.22
CA HIS A 27 10.61 -4.30 19.01
C HIS A 27 11.76 -3.33 19.33
N GLU A 28 13.01 -3.76 19.19
CA GLU A 28 14.21 -2.93 19.33
C GLU A 28 14.56 -2.19 18.03
N ASP A 29 14.03 -2.65 16.88
CA ASP A 29 14.10 -1.90 15.62
C ASP A 29 13.13 -0.71 15.65
N ALA A 30 13.63 0.41 16.19
CA ALA A 30 12.86 1.63 16.32
C ALA A 30 12.36 2.18 14.98
N GLU A 31 13.11 2.00 13.88
CA GLU A 31 12.71 2.41 12.54
C GLU A 31 11.59 1.51 12.02
N GLY A 32 11.78 0.18 12.05
CA GLY A 32 10.77 -0.80 11.65
C GLY A 32 9.45 -0.66 12.41
N VAL A 33 9.51 -0.44 13.72
CA VAL A 33 8.32 -0.17 14.56
C VAL A 33 7.66 1.16 14.20
N GLN A 34 8.43 2.20 13.87
CA GLN A 34 7.88 3.46 13.38
C GLN A 34 7.17 3.26 12.04
N ILE A 35 7.81 2.57 11.09
CA ILE A 35 7.27 2.25 9.77
C ILE A 35 5.94 1.51 9.91
N ALA A 36 5.86 0.50 10.78
CA ALA A 36 4.62 -0.24 11.04
C ALA A 36 3.49 0.67 11.58
N ARG A 37 3.81 1.60 12.49
CA ARG A 37 2.82 2.59 12.99
C ARG A 37 2.35 3.54 11.89
N VAL A 38 3.26 4.02 11.04
CA VAL A 38 2.91 4.90 9.91
C VAL A 38 2.05 4.14 8.91
N LEU A 39 2.41 2.91 8.58
CA LEU A 39 1.62 2.04 7.70
C LEU A 39 0.21 1.86 8.21
N GLY A 40 0.04 1.51 9.49
CA GLY A 40 -1.28 1.33 10.10
C GLY A 40 -2.15 2.58 10.05
N LYS A 41 -1.56 3.76 10.31
CA LYS A 41 -2.28 5.05 10.20
C LYS A 41 -2.71 5.33 8.77
N ASN A 42 -1.81 5.12 7.80
CA ASN A 42 -2.09 5.38 6.39
C ASN A 42 -3.11 4.38 5.83
N MET A 43 -3.04 3.09 6.22
CA MET A 43 -4.07 2.10 5.90
C MET A 43 -5.44 2.53 6.41
N ALA A 44 -5.54 2.94 7.68
CA ALA A 44 -6.80 3.39 8.27
C ALA A 44 -7.38 4.60 7.53
N LEU A 45 -6.54 5.57 7.13
CA LEU A 45 -6.97 6.72 6.33
C LEU A 45 -7.44 6.29 4.95
N THR A 46 -6.68 5.46 4.23
CA THR A 46 -7.05 4.96 2.90
C THR A 46 -8.40 4.23 2.93
N LEU A 47 -8.63 3.37 3.92
CA LEU A 47 -9.92 2.66 4.06
C LEU A 47 -11.08 3.62 4.31
N LYS A 48 -10.88 4.65 5.16
CA LYS A 48 -11.90 5.69 5.39
C LYS A 48 -12.19 6.49 4.12
N MET A 49 -11.17 6.82 3.33
CA MET A 49 -11.35 7.53 2.06
C MET A 49 -12.13 6.69 1.05
N VAL A 50 -11.83 5.40 0.94
CA VAL A 50 -12.59 4.47 0.07
C VAL A 50 -14.04 4.36 0.53
N GLN A 51 -14.28 4.26 1.85
CA GLN A 51 -15.62 4.22 2.40
C GLN A 51 -16.40 5.51 2.12
N ASN A 52 -15.79 6.66 2.39
CA ASN A 52 -16.38 7.97 2.11
C ASN A 52 -16.70 8.15 0.62
N ALA A 53 -15.82 7.69 -0.27
CA ALA A 53 -16.06 7.72 -1.71
C ALA A 53 -17.32 6.94 -2.09
N LYS A 54 -17.52 5.75 -1.50
CA LYS A 54 -18.72 4.93 -1.71
C LYS A 54 -19.98 5.62 -1.18
N GLU A 55 -19.92 6.21 0.01
CA GLU A 55 -21.04 6.92 0.65
C GLU A 55 -21.48 8.16 -0.14
N HIS A 56 -20.52 8.84 -0.78
CA HIS A 56 -20.77 9.98 -1.66
C HIS A 56 -20.97 9.61 -3.13
N HIS A 57 -21.17 8.32 -3.43
CA HIS A 57 -21.44 7.80 -4.77
C HIS A 57 -20.39 8.21 -5.84
N LEU A 58 -19.13 8.35 -5.44
CA LEU A 58 -18.03 8.52 -6.38
C LEU A 58 -17.82 7.21 -7.15
N VAL A 59 -17.81 7.33 -8.47
CA VAL A 59 -17.54 6.21 -9.38
C VAL A 59 -16.03 5.98 -9.44
N PHE A 60 -15.60 4.77 -9.10
CA PHE A 60 -14.21 4.36 -9.31
C PHE A 60 -13.97 4.12 -10.80
N PRO A 61 -12.78 4.45 -11.33
CA PRO A 61 -12.43 4.14 -12.72
C PRO A 61 -12.64 2.65 -13.01
N GLU A 62 -13.24 2.36 -14.17
CA GLU A 62 -13.29 1.00 -14.69
C GLU A 62 -11.87 0.53 -15.03
N LYS A 63 -11.56 -0.72 -14.72
CA LYS A 63 -10.25 -1.29 -15.00
C LYS A 63 -10.06 -1.43 -16.51
N GLU A 64 -8.98 -0.88 -17.04
CA GLU A 64 -8.66 -1.03 -18.45
C GLU A 64 -8.12 -2.42 -18.77
N ALA A 65 -8.53 -2.97 -19.92
CA ALA A 65 -7.99 -4.22 -20.41
C ALA A 65 -6.53 -4.02 -20.86
N LYS A 66 -5.63 -4.84 -20.33
CA LYS A 66 -4.21 -4.76 -20.69
C LYS A 66 -3.99 -5.11 -22.17
N ILE A 67 -3.47 -4.17 -22.94
CA ILE A 67 -3.01 -4.40 -24.32
C ILE A 67 -1.57 -4.91 -24.28
N MET A 68 -1.35 -6.11 -24.82
CA MET A 68 -0.03 -6.71 -24.95
C MET A 68 0.52 -6.43 -26.35
N THR A 69 1.55 -5.58 -26.44
CA THR A 69 2.22 -5.29 -27.71
C THR A 69 3.25 -6.37 -28.03
N ASN A 70 3.16 -6.97 -29.23
CA ASN A 70 4.22 -7.80 -29.77
C ASN A 70 5.25 -6.92 -30.52
N PHE A 71 6.52 -7.03 -30.14
CA PHE A 71 7.63 -6.29 -30.75
C PHE A 71 8.32 -7.07 -31.88
N VAL A 72 8.01 -8.35 -32.04
CA VAL A 72 8.45 -9.16 -33.17
C VAL A 72 7.45 -8.97 -34.32
N ARG A 73 7.96 -8.62 -35.49
CA ARG A 73 7.20 -8.48 -36.74
C ARG A 73 7.65 -9.53 -37.75
#